data_AF-K1SIU0-F1
#
_entry.id   AF-K1SIU0-F1
#
_cell.length_a   1.000
_cell.length_b   1.000
_cell.length_c   1.000
_cell.angle_alpha   90.00
_cell.angle_beta   90.00
_cell.angle_gamma   90.00
#
_symmetry.space_group_name_H-M   'P 1'
#
loop_
_entity.id
_entity.type
_entity.pdbx_description
1 polymer ?
#
loop_
_entity_poly.entity_id
_entity_poly.type
_entity_poly.pdbx_seq_one_letter_code
_entity_poly.pdbx_strand_id
1 'polypeptide(L)' 'MEQCRYLTDRERRVFNLVCRRGWAIEDAAAELYLSRSSVNACLRSIRDKAGISRPSKKHP' A
#
# COMPACT_ATOMS: atom_id res chain seq x y z
N MET A 1 -9.66 4.75 -15.36
CA MET A 1 -8.80 4.08 -14.35
C MET A 1 -7.52 4.90 -14.15
N GLU A 2 -7.62 6.11 -13.59
CA GLU A 2 -6.55 7.11 -13.63
C GLU A 2 -5.77 7.27 -12.30
N GLN A 3 -6.22 6.66 -11.22
CA GLN A 3 -5.72 6.97 -9.87
C GLN A 3 -4.40 6.25 -9.47
N CYS A 4 -3.74 5.51 -10.35
CA CYS A 4 -2.60 4.66 -9.95
C CYS A 4 -1.35 4.76 -10.87
N ARG A 5 -1.16 5.84 -11.63
CA ARG A 5 0.06 6.01 -12.45
C ARG A 5 1.35 5.98 -11.62
N TYR A 6 1.29 6.40 -10.36
CA TYR A 6 2.47 6.53 -9.48
C TYR A 6 2.72 5.32 -8.56
N LEU A 7 1.86 4.30 -8.65
CA LEU A 7 2.07 3.04 -7.92
C LEU A 7 2.93 2.10 -8.75
N THR A 8 3.92 1.51 -8.09
CA THR A 8 4.65 0.35 -8.59
C THR A 8 3.69 -0.83 -8.79
N ASP A 9 4.09 -1.82 -9.58
CA ASP A 9 3.29 -3.04 -9.78
C ASP A 9 2.94 -3.71 -8.44
N ARG A 10 3.92 -3.80 -7.53
CA ARG A 10 3.74 -4.36 -6.19
C ARG A 10 2.70 -3.60 -5.37
N GLU A 11 2.82 -2.27 -5.31
CA GLU A 11 1.85 -1.43 -4.60
C GLU A 11 0.46 -1.54 -5.23
N ARG A 12 0.36 -1.63 -6.56
CA ARG A 12 -0.92 -1.75 -7.27
C ARG A 12 -1.61 -3.08 -6.94
N ARG A 13 -0.86 -4.18 -6.87
CA ARG A 13 -1.40 -5.48 -6.44
C ARG A 13 -1.90 -5.44 -4.99
N VAL A 14 -1.10 -4.88 -4.07
CA VAL A 14 -1.49 -4.71 -2.66
C VAL A 14 -2.74 -3.83 -2.54
N PHE A 15 -2.77 -2.68 -3.21
CA PHE A 15 -3.91 -1.76 -3.21
C PHE A 15 -5.19 -2.43 -3.71
N ASN A 16 -5.09 -3.23 -4.78
CA ASN A 16 -6.24 -3.93 -5.34
C ASN A 16 -6.83 -4.95 -4.36
N LEU A 17 -6.01 -5.76 -3.69
CA LEU A 17 -6.50 -6.77 -2.75
C LEU A 17 -7.01 -6.14 -1.45
N VAL A 18 -6.21 -5.29 -0.82
CA VAL A 18 -6.53 -4.77 0.52
C VAL A 18 -7.50 -3.60 0.45
N CYS A 19 -7.19 -2.56 -0.33
CA CYS A 19 -7.98 -1.33 -0.33
C CYS A 19 -9.24 -1.43 -1.19
N ARG A 20 -9.17 -2.08 -2.35
CA ARG A 20 -10.30 -2.17 -3.29
C ARG A 20 -11.22 -3.36 -3.02
N ARG A 21 -10.66 -4.53 -2.68
CA ARG A 21 -11.44 -5.76 -2.41
C ARG A 21 -11.66 -6.02 -0.92
N GLY A 22 -11.03 -5.26 -0.02
CA GLY A 22 -11.22 -5.39 1.43
C GLY A 22 -10.59 -6.65 2.04
N TRP A 23 -9.60 -7.26 1.39
CA TRP A 23 -8.95 -8.45 1.92
C TRP A 23 -8.18 -8.14 3.20
N ALA A 24 -8.12 -9.12 4.11
CA ALA A 24 -7.24 -9.02 5.27
C ALA A 24 -5.78 -8.99 4.82
N ILE A 25 -4.94 -8.35 5.65
CA ILE A 25 -3.50 -8.19 5.35
C ILE A 25 -2.82 -9.55 5.23
N GLU A 26 -3.18 -10.53 6.06
CA GLU A 26 -2.57 -11.86 6.04
C GLU A 26 -2.92 -12.63 4.76
N ASP A 27 -4.18 -12.57 4.30
CA ASP A 27 -4.61 -13.21 3.07
C ASP A 27 -3.93 -12.59 1.84
N ALA A 28 -3.84 -11.25 1.79
CA ALA A 28 -3.13 -10.55 0.72
C ALA A 28 -1.61 -10.83 0.76
N ALA A 29 -1.04 -11.03 1.94
CA ALA A 29 0.37 -11.41 2.09
C ALA A 29 0.62 -12.82 1.54
N ALA A 30 -0.24 -13.78 1.89
CA ALA A 30 -0.17 -15.13 1.37
C ALA A 30 -0.33 -15.17 -0.16
N GLU A 31 -1.36 -14.50 -0.70
CA GLU A 31 -1.65 -14.44 -2.14
C GLU A 31 -0.50 -13.83 -2.95
N LEU A 32 0.18 -12.82 -2.40
CA LEU A 32 1.27 -12.13 -3.10
C LEU A 32 2.66 -12.69 -2.76
N TYR A 33 2.75 -13.76 -1.98
CA TYR A 33 4.01 -14.32 -1.47
C TYR A 33 4.89 -13.27 -0.78
N LEU A 34 4.27 -12.42 0.04
CA LEU A 34 4.93 -11.34 0.77
C LEU A 34 4.84 -11.58 2.28
N SER A 35 5.76 -10.96 3.02
CA SER A 35 5.59 -10.82 4.47
C SER A 35 4.53 -9.78 4.80
N ARG A 36 3.84 -9.94 5.95
CA ARG A 36 2.95 -8.94 6.53
C ARG A 36 3.58 -7.54 6.58
N SER A 37 4.84 -7.46 6.99
CA SER A 37 5.60 -6.20 7.05
C SER A 37 5.76 -5.55 5.67
N SER A 38 5.95 -6.36 4.62
CA SER A 38 6.03 -5.85 3.24
C SER A 38 4.71 -5.27 2.75
N VAL A 39 3.59 -5.92 3.06
CA VAL A 39 2.26 -5.40 2.72
C VAL A 39 2.02 -4.07 3.44
N ASN A 40 2.33 -3.99 4.74
CA ASN A 40 2.23 -2.74 5.50
C ASN A 40 3.13 -1.62 4.96
N ALA A 41 4.36 -1.94 4.52
CA ALA A 41 5.26 -0.97 3.91
C ALA A 41 4.68 -0.43 2.58
N CYS A 42 4.09 -1.32 1.75
CA CYS A 42 3.40 -0.91 0.54
C CYS A 42 2.22 0.03 0.86
N LEU A 43 1.39 -0.32 1.84
CA LEU A 43 0.24 0.52 2.26
C LEU A 43 0.69 1.89 2.77
N ARG A 44 1.79 1.95 3.53
CA ARG A 44 2.40 3.22 3.96
C ARG A 44 2.84 4.05 2.75
N SER A 45 3.60 3.46 1.83
CA SER A 45 4.07 4.14 0.61
C SER A 45 2.91 4.64 -0.26
N ILE A 46 1.84 3.84 -0.42
CA ILE A 46 0.62 4.24 -1.13
C ILE A 46 0.00 5.48 -0.45
N ARG A 47 -0.09 5.49 0.88
CA ARG A 47 -0.64 6.62 1.64
C ARG A 47 0.20 7.90 1.50
N ASP A 48 1.52 7.76 1.51
CA ASP A 48 2.45 8.86 1.26
C ASP A 48 2.25 9.44 -0.14
N LYS A 49 2.19 8.57 -1.16
CA LYS A 49 1.95 8.96 -2.56
C LYS A 49 0.59 9.61 -2.79
N ALA A 50 -0.42 9.20 -2.03
CA ALA A 50 -1.75 9.79 -2.07
C ALA A 50 -1.83 11.15 -1.35
N GLY A 51 -0.76 11.61 -0.69
CA GLY A 51 -0.77 12.83 0.12
C GLY A 51 -1.64 12.72 1.38
N ILE A 52 -2.04 11.49 1.76
CA ILE A 52 -2.90 11.22 2.93
C ILE A 52 -2.06 11.13 4.20
N SER A 53 -0.75 10.94 4.09
CA SER A 53 0.15 10.98 5.23
C SER A 53 0.21 12.40 5.79
N ARG A 54 -0.07 12.51 7.10
CA ARG A 54 0.12 13.74 7.88
C ARG A 54 1.52 14.32 7.59
N PRO A 55 1.70 15.65 7.55
CA PRO A 55 3.02 16.25 7.38
C PRO A 55 3.95 15.65 8.41
N SER A 56 4.95 14.90 7.93
CA SER A 56 6.01 14.36 8.77
C SER A 56 6.63 15.57 9.46
N LYS A 57 6.52 15.65 10.80
CA LYS A 57 7.34 16.58 11.58
C LYS A 57 8.78 16.19 11.29
N LYS A 58 9.43 16.88 10.35
CA LYS A 58 10.87 16.89 10.24
C LYS A 58 11.36 17.42 11.59
N HIS A 59 11.90 16.54 12.42
CA HIS A 59 12.66 17.00 13.57
C HIS A 59 13.94 17.64 13.03
N PRO A 60 14.32 18.87 13.48
CA PRO A 60 15.54 19.56 13.05
C PRO A 60 16.80 18.75 13.29
#